data_AF-A0A2V6FS79-F1
#
_entry.id   AF-A0A2V6FS79-F1
#
_cell.length_a   1.000
_cell.length_b   1.000
_cell.length_c   1.000
_cell.angle_alpha   90.00
_cell.angle_beta   90.00
_cell.angle_gamma   90.00
#
_symmetry.space_group_name_H-M   'P 1'
#
loop_
_entity.id
_entity.type
_entity.pdbx_description
1 polymer ?
#
loop_
_entity_poly.entity_id
_entity_poly.type
_entity_poly.pdbx_seq_one_letter_code
_entity_poly.pdbx_strand_id
1 'polypeptide(L)' 'DAVCIFPEIRATRFLAAAQPDVYVKGGDFSVEQLPKEERDLVAGFGGQIVTLGFVPGKSTTALLEKIARL' A
#
# COMPACT_ATOMS: atom_id res chain seq x y z
N ASP A 1 15.98 -0.95 -9.21
CA ASP A 1 15.25 -1.18 -7.94
C ASP A 1 15.82 -0.32 -6.82
N ALA A 2 14.99 0.06 -5.84
CA ALA A 2 15.39 0.86 -4.70
C ALA A 2 14.50 0.59 -3.48
N VAL A 3 15.02 0.86 -2.28
CA VAL A 3 14.27 0.87 -1.03
C VAL A 3 14.36 2.27 -0.42
N CYS A 4 13.22 2.82 0.00
CA CYS A 4 13.15 4.10 0.68
C CYS A 4 12.56 3.90 2.08
N ILE A 5 13.28 4.38 3.09
CA ILE A 5 12.77 4.48 4.46
C ILE A 5 12.24 5.90 4.64
N PHE A 6 10.98 6.02 5.08
CA PHE A 6 10.36 7.31 5.40
C PHE A 6 9.78 7.26 6.82
N PRO A 7 9.99 8.30 7.65
CA PRO A 7 9.54 8.32 9.04
C PRO A 7 8.04 8.61 9.22
N GLU A 8 7.38 9.12 8.18
CA GLU A 8 5.97 9.49 8.24
C GLU A 8 5.04 8.28 8.29
N ILE A 9 3.88 8.46 8.92
CA ILE A 9 2.80 7.44 8.95
C ILE A 9 2.31 7.11 7.53
N ARG A 10 2.38 8.07 6.61
CA ARG A 10 1.90 7.94 5.23
C ARG A 10 3.01 8.16 4.23
N ALA A 11 2.88 7.49 3.09
CA ALA A 11 3.86 7.59 2.02
C ALA A 11 3.69 8.87 1.19
N THR A 12 2.72 9.73 1.47
CA THR A 12 2.34 10.91 0.68
C THR A 12 3.55 11.77 0.27
N ARG A 13 4.46 12.09 1.20
CA ARG A 13 5.68 12.88 0.87
C ARG A 13 6.64 12.12 -0.04
N PHE A 14 6.79 10.82 0.17
CA PHE A 14 7.60 9.97 -0.69
C PHE A 14 6.98 9.88 -2.10
N LEU A 15 5.66 9.67 -2.21
CA LEU A 15 4.95 9.62 -3.48
C LEU A 15 5.12 10.91 -4.28
N ALA A 16 5.12 12.08 -3.62
CA ALA A 16 5.32 13.36 -4.29
C ALA A 16 6.73 13.51 -4.90
N ALA A 17 7.74 12.93 -4.24
CA ALA A 17 9.12 12.95 -4.71
C ALA A 17 9.41 11.87 -5.76
N ALA A 18 8.81 10.68 -5.60
CA ALA A 18 9.06 9.53 -6.46
C ALA A 18 8.21 9.52 -7.73
N GLN A 19 7.00 10.09 -7.69
CA GLN A 19 6.02 10.16 -8.79
C GLN A 19 5.93 8.86 -9.60
N PRO A 20 5.59 7.72 -8.97
CA PRO A 20 5.57 6.44 -9.66
C PRO A 20 4.45 6.39 -10.70
N ASP A 21 4.72 5.81 -11.88
CA ASP A 21 3.67 5.55 -12.87
C ASP A 21 2.55 4.64 -12.31
N VAL A 22 2.90 3.73 -11.40
CA VAL A 22 1.97 2.78 -10.75
C VAL A 22 2.23 2.70 -9.26
N TYR A 23 1.19 2.97 -8.45
CA TYR A 23 1.18 2.80 -7.00
C TYR A 23 0.33 1.59 -6.59
N VAL A 24 0.97 0.56 -6.06
CA VAL A 24 0.33 -0.73 -5.75
C VAL A 24 0.13 -0.89 -4.24
N LYS A 25 -1.06 -1.35 -3.82
CA LYS A 25 -1.35 -1.77 -2.44
C LYS A 25 -1.94 -3.17 -2.40
N GLY A 26 -1.39 -4.02 -1.53
CA GLY A 26 -1.98 -5.33 -1.23
C GLY A 26 -3.06 -5.21 -0.15
N GLY A 27 -4.19 -5.88 -0.35
CA GLY A 27 -5.30 -5.94 0.60
C GLY A 27 -6.65 -6.07 -0.08
N ASP A 28 -7.70 -6.11 0.72
CA ASP A 28 -9.11 -6.15 0.35
C ASP A 28 -9.75 -4.77 0.21
N PHE A 29 -8.92 -3.72 0.10
CA PHE A 29 -9.39 -2.35 -0.02
C PHE A 29 -9.67 -1.98 -1.48
N SER A 30 -10.78 -1.27 -1.72
CA SER A 30 -10.99 -0.53 -2.96
C SER A 30 -10.08 0.70 -3.00
N VAL A 31 -9.85 1.25 -4.20
CA VAL A 31 -9.05 2.48 -4.36
C VAL A 31 -9.64 3.62 -3.52
N GLU A 32 -10.97 3.70 -3.43
CA GLU A 32 -11.75 4.71 -2.69
C GLU A 32 -11.56 4.64 -1.16
N GLN A 33 -11.06 3.51 -0.65
CA GLN A 33 -10.74 3.35 0.77
C GLN A 33 -9.33 3.82 1.14
N LEU A 34 -8.46 4.10 0.16
CA LEU A 34 -7.14 4.66 0.43
C LEU A 34 -7.22 6.10 0.97
N PRO A 35 -6.13 6.64 1.56
CA PRO A 35 -6.10 8.05 1.96
C PRO A 35 -6.36 8.95 0.75
N LYS A 36 -7.30 9.91 0.89
CA LYS A 36 -7.65 10.85 -0.19
C LYS A 36 -6.44 11.62 -0.69
N GLU A 37 -5.56 12.05 0.22
CA GLU A 37 -4.33 12.77 -0.10
C GLU A 37 -3.39 11.99 -1.02
N GLU A 38 -3.24 10.66 -0.83
CA GLU A 38 -2.41 9.82 -1.68
C GLU A 38 -3.07 9.62 -3.05
N ARG A 39 -4.40 9.45 -3.08
CA ARG A 39 -5.16 9.34 -4.33
C ARG A 39 -5.05 10.59 -5.20
N ASP A 40 -5.33 11.74 -4.60
CA ASP A 40 -5.33 13.02 -5.31
C ASP A 40 -3.94 13.33 -5.84
N LEU A 41 -2.90 13.05 -5.05
CA LEU A 41 -1.51 13.26 -5.43
C LEU A 41 -1.11 12.37 -6.61
N VAL A 42 -1.40 11.06 -6.54
CA VAL A 42 -1.07 10.11 -7.62
C VAL A 42 -1.80 10.46 -8.91
N ALA A 43 -3.09 10.79 -8.82
CA ALA A 43 -3.85 11.27 -9.97
C ALA A 43 -3.31 12.60 -10.53
N GLY A 44 -2.82 13.49 -9.65
CA GLY A 44 -2.28 14.79 -10.02
C GLY A 44 -1.01 14.74 -10.89
N PHE A 45 -0.20 13.69 -10.75
CA PHE A 45 0.92 13.43 -11.66
C PHE A 45 0.63 12.36 -12.72
N GLY A 46 -0.64 11.92 -12.86
CA GLY A 46 -1.07 10.98 -13.90
C GLY A 46 -0.78 9.50 -13.61
N GLY A 47 -0.38 9.16 -12.39
CA GLY A 47 -0.11 7.78 -11.99
C GLY A 47 -1.39 6.96 -11.79
N GLN A 48 -1.25 5.65 -11.87
CA GLN A 48 -2.33 4.69 -11.66
C GLN A 48 -2.24 4.05 -10.27
N ILE A 49 -3.39 3.81 -9.64
CA ILE A 49 -3.46 3.07 -8.38
C ILE A 49 -4.05 1.69 -8.65
N VAL A 50 -3.39 0.65 -8.13
CA VAL A 50 -3.82 -0.74 -8.26
C VAL A 50 -3.90 -1.37 -6.87
N THR A 51 -5.04 -1.98 -6.55
CA THR A 51 -5.19 -2.80 -5.35
C THR A 51 -5.16 -4.29 -5.74
N LEU A 52 -4.36 -5.07 -5.02
CA LEU A 52 -4.18 -6.50 -5.24
C LEU A 52 -4.75 -7.27 -4.05
N GLY A 53 -5.58 -8.28 -4.34
CA GLY A 53 -6.15 -9.13 -3.31
C GLY A 53 -5.11 -9.95 -2.53
N PHE A 54 -5.54 -10.52 -1.41
CA PHE A 54 -4.69 -11.37 -0.59
C PHE A 54 -4.27 -12.66 -1.29
N VAL A 55 -3.07 -13.13 -0.97
CA VAL A 55 -2.62 -14.46 -1.36
C VAL A 55 -3.17 -15.48 -0.36
N PRO A 56 -3.91 -16.52 -0.81
CA PRO A 56 -4.45 -17.54 0.09
C PRO A 56 -3.37 -18.17 0.99
N GLY A 57 -3.70 -18.34 2.27
CA GLY A 57 -2.80 -18.92 3.26
C GLY A 57 -1.61 -18.03 3.68
N LYS A 58 -1.55 -16.77 3.23
CA LYS A 58 -0.53 -15.78 3.65
C LYS A 58 -1.18 -14.67 4.46
N SER A 59 -1.11 -14.77 5.78
CA SER A 59 -1.61 -13.75 6.70
C SER A 59 -0.79 -13.74 7.98
N THR A 60 -0.37 -12.56 8.42
CA THR A 60 0.32 -12.38 9.70
C THR A 60 -0.61 -12.77 10.86
N THR A 61 -1.90 -12.41 10.79
CA THR A 61 -2.88 -12.79 11.81
C THR A 61 -3.03 -14.31 11.90
N ALA A 62 -3.21 -14.99 10.76
CA ALA A 62 -3.32 -16.45 10.74
C ALA A 62 -2.03 -17.13 11.23
N LEU A 63 -0.86 -16.53 10.95
CA LEU A 63 0.42 -16.99 11.48
C LEU A 63 0.49 -16.84 13.00
N LEU A 64 0.06 -15.71 13.55
CA LEU A 64 0.02 -15.47 15.00
C LEU A 64 -0.96 -16.43 15.70
N GLU A 65 -2.14 -16.65 15.14
CA GLU A 65 -3.10 -17.63 15.66
C GLU A 65 -2.54 -19.04 15.66
N LYS A 66 -1.79 -19.42 14.61
CA LYS A 66 -1.12 -20.72 14.54
C LYS A 66 -0.07 -20.85 15.64
N ILE A 67 0.74 -19.83 15.86
CA ILE A 67 1.77 -19.82 16.91
C ILE A 67 1.12 -19.91 18.30
N ALA A 68 0.00 -19.22 18.54
CA ALA A 68 -0.70 -19.22 19.83
C ALA A 68 -1.39 -20.54 20.18
N ARG A 69 -1.57 -21.46 19.21
CA ARG A 69 -2.17 -22.79 19.40
C ARG A 69 -1.14 -23.91 19.55
N LEU A 70 0.16 -23.60 19.45
CA LEU A 70 1.26 -24.54 19.74
C LEU A 70 1.49 -24.63 21.25
#